data_AF-A0A966UR91-F1
#
_entry.id   AF-A0A966UR91-F1
#
_cell.length_a   1.000
_cell.length_b   1.000
_cell.length_c   1.000
_cell.angle_alpha   90.00
_cell.angle_beta   90.00
_cell.angle_gamma   90.00
#
_symmetry.space_group_name_H-M   'P 1'
#
loop_
_entity.id
_entity.type
_entity.pdbx_description
1 polymer ?
#
loop_
_entity_poly.entity_id
_entity_poly.type
_entity_poly.pdbx_seq_one_letter_code
_entity_poly.pdbx_strand_id
1 'polypeptide(L)'
;MITMDRLLCICEDWALYMKSHDSHKLGYPKKSIGMSSGGESTADAFEDMVSAQDLKNVHTIDSIIHSLPKEQQDAIYCRFLKTRKPFAYEYKLELAFDNLLTIGGKRINA
;
A
#
# COMPACT_ATOMS: atom_id res chain seq x y z
N MET A 1 13.48 -14.94 -8.89
CA MET A 1 12.29 -14.26 -9.46
C MET A 1 11.21 -14.29 -8.39
N ILE A 2 10.52 -13.17 -8.14
CA ILE A 2 9.44 -13.15 -7.13
C ILE A 2 8.23 -13.93 -7.69
N THR A 3 7.57 -14.73 -6.85
CA THR A 3 6.36 -15.45 -7.23
C THR A 3 5.14 -14.52 -7.15
N MET A 4 4.07 -14.86 -7.86
CA MET A 4 2.82 -14.09 -7.79
C MET A 4 2.26 -14.06 -6.36
N ASP A 5 2.28 -15.19 -5.65
CA ASP A 5 1.81 -15.26 -4.26
C ASP A 5 2.60 -14.34 -3.34
N ARG A 6 3.94 -14.31 -3.48
CA ARG A 6 4.78 -13.42 -2.65
C ARG A 6 4.53 -11.95 -3.00
N LEU A 7 4.34 -11.62 -4.28
CA LEU A 7 3.98 -10.26 -4.69
C LEU A 7 2.64 -9.84 -4.07
N LEU A 8 1.63 -10.71 -4.11
CA LEU A 8 0.32 -10.43 -3.52
C LEU A 8 0.41 -10.17 -2.02
N CYS A 9 1.17 -10.98 -1.26
CA CYS A 9 1.40 -10.73 0.16
C CYS A 9 2.02 -9.34 0.41
N ILE A 10 3.04 -8.95 -0.35
CA ILE A 10 3.67 -7.63 -0.19
C ILE A 10 2.69 -6.51 -0.59
N CYS A 11 1.85 -6.71 -1.60
CA CYS A 11 0.81 -5.76 -1.96
C CYS A 11 -0.27 -5.64 -0.86
N GLU A 12 -0.59 -6.71 -0.14
CA GLU A 12 -1.48 -6.68 1.03
C GLU A 12 -0.86 -5.89 2.19
N ASP A 13 0.42 -6.13 2.49
CA ASP A 13 1.17 -5.36 3.48
C ASP A 13 1.26 -3.88 3.10
N TRP A 14 1.51 -3.59 1.81
CA TRP A 14 1.49 -2.25 1.26
C TRP A 14 0.09 -1.60 1.39
N ALA A 15 -0.99 -2.35 1.18
CA ALA A 15 -2.33 -1.83 1.36
C ALA A 15 -2.65 -1.49 2.83
N LEU A 16 -2.10 -2.25 3.78
CA LEU A 16 -2.18 -1.95 5.21
C LEU A 16 -1.36 -0.70 5.55
N TYR A 17 -0.13 -0.61 5.03
CA TYR A 17 0.73 0.57 5.14
C TYR A 17 0.04 1.84 4.63
N MET A 18 -0.56 1.79 3.44
CA MET A 18 -1.29 2.92 2.87
C MET A 18 -2.47 3.34 3.75
N LYS A 19 -3.20 2.40 4.36
CA LYS A 19 -4.34 2.72 5.24
C LYS A 19 -3.90 3.28 6.59
N SER A 20 -2.75 2.84 7.12
CA SER A 20 -2.21 3.38 8.37
C SER A 20 -1.71 4.82 8.20
N HIS A 21 -1.19 5.14 7.01
CA HIS A 21 -0.64 6.45 6.63
C HIS A 21 -1.67 7.42 6.03
N ASP A 22 -2.72 6.94 5.36
CA ASP A 22 -3.85 7.73 4.84
C ASP A 22 -4.87 8.10 5.94
N SER A 23 -4.47 8.01 7.21
CA SER A 23 -5.24 8.53 8.33
C SER A 23 -5.27 10.06 8.26
N HIS A 24 -6.14 10.58 7.41
CA HIS A 24 -6.68 11.93 7.46
C HIS A 24 -7.43 12.14 8.79
N LYS A 25 -6.73 12.10 9.93
CA LYS A 25 -7.13 12.82 11.13
C LYS A 25 -6.83 14.29 10.88
N LEU A 26 -7.62 14.90 9.98
CA LEU A 26 -7.87 16.33 10.06
C LEU A 26 -8.36 16.58 11.48
N GLY A 27 -7.52 17.24 12.27
CA GLY A 27 -7.80 17.55 13.66
C GLY A 27 -9.21 18.14 13.80
N TYR A 28 -10.01 17.54 14.66
CA TYR A 28 -10.73 18.17 15.76
C TYR A 28 -11.66 17.12 16.37
N PRO A 29 -11.51 16.78 17.66
CA PRO A 29 -12.49 15.96 18.36
C PRO A 29 -13.82 16.72 18.43
N LYS A 30 -14.86 16.24 17.73
CA LYS A 30 -16.22 16.76 17.92
C LYS A 30 -16.78 16.13 19.20
N LYS A 31 -16.88 16.98 20.23
CA LYS A 31 -17.46 16.80 21.58
C LYS A 31 -16.49 16.34 22.68
N SER A 32 -15.82 17.35 23.23
CA SER A 32 -15.78 17.70 24.67
C SER A 32 -15.45 16.63 25.73
N ILE A 33 -14.40 16.98 26.50
CA ILE A 33 -14.11 16.70 27.92
C ILE A 33 -13.37 15.38 28.20
N GLY A 34 -12.09 15.57 28.55
CA GLY A 34 -11.41 14.79 29.57
C GLY A 34 -10.94 13.41 29.15
N MET A 35 -9.68 13.31 28.72
CA MET A 35 -8.68 12.34 29.21
C MET A 35 -7.53 12.28 28.22
N SER A 36 -6.39 12.78 28.69
CA SER A 36 -5.08 12.57 28.08
C SER A 36 -4.66 11.11 28.29
N SER A 37 -4.87 10.25 27.29
CA SER A 37 -4.06 9.04 27.05
C SER A 37 -4.48 8.40 25.71
N GLY A 38 -3.54 8.11 24.82
CA GLY A 38 -3.77 7.11 23.76
C GLY A 38 -3.99 7.63 22.34
N GLY A 39 -3.30 8.69 21.92
CA GLY A 39 -3.16 9.04 20.51
C GLY A 39 -2.00 8.30 19.85
N GLU A 40 -1.94 6.96 19.91
CA GLU A 40 -0.98 6.22 19.07
C GLU A 40 -1.33 6.47 17.61
N SER A 41 -0.37 7.02 16.86
CA SER A 41 -0.49 7.17 15.42
C SER A 41 -0.52 5.75 14.84
N THR A 42 -1.53 5.44 14.03
CA THR A 42 -1.68 4.09 13.45
C THR A 42 -0.51 3.71 12.53
N ALA A 43 0.25 4.70 12.05
CA ALA A 43 1.48 4.52 11.28
C ALA A 43 2.60 3.93 12.14
N ASP A 44 2.89 4.52 13.30
CA ASP A 44 3.95 4.06 14.23
C ASP A 44 3.69 2.61 14.67
N ALA A 45 2.43 2.27 14.97
CA ALA A 45 2.04 0.91 15.34
C ALA A 45 2.22 -0.11 14.20
N PHE A 46 2.04 0.28 12.93
CA PHE A 46 2.28 -0.62 11.80
C PHE A 46 3.78 -0.90 11.62
N GLU A 47 4.61 0.15 11.71
CA GLU A 47 6.06 0.03 11.55
C GLU A 47 6.69 -0.82 12.68
N ASP A 48 6.17 -0.74 13.89
CA ASP A 48 6.62 -1.55 15.03
C ASP A 48 6.25 -3.05 14.91
N MET A 49 5.17 -3.37 14.19
CA MET A 49 4.67 -4.75 14.02
C MET A 49 5.24 -5.46 12.79
N VAL A 50 5.81 -4.73 11.83
CA VAL A 50 6.30 -5.28 10.56
C VAL A 50 7.81 -5.39 10.58
N SER A 51 8.36 -6.49 10.04
CA SER A 51 9.82 -6.65 9.99
C SER A 51 10.46 -5.57 9.10
N ALA A 52 11.68 -5.13 9.44
CA ALA A 52 12.40 -4.14 8.63
C ALA A 52 12.57 -4.56 7.16
N GLN A 53 12.68 -5.88 6.90
CA GLN A 53 12.76 -6.41 5.54
C GLN A 53 11.43 -6.31 4.80
N ASP A 54 10.31 -6.61 5.46
CA ASP A 54 8.99 -6.48 4.85
C ASP A 54 8.62 -5.01 4.64
N LEU A 55 9.00 -4.11 5.55
CA LEU A 55 8.84 -2.67 5.37
C LEU A 55 9.65 -2.15 4.17
N LYS A 56 10.90 -2.61 3.98
CA LYS A 56 11.70 -2.31 2.78
C LYS A 56 11.00 -2.81 1.50
N ASN A 57 10.40 -4.00 1.53
CA ASN A 57 9.66 -4.54 0.39
C ASN A 57 8.42 -3.70 0.08
N VAL A 58 7.69 -3.27 1.12
CA VAL A 58 6.53 -2.37 1.01
C VAL A 58 6.93 -1.04 0.35
N HIS A 59 7.99 -0.37 0.84
CA HIS A 59 8.48 0.87 0.21
C HIS A 59 8.94 0.67 -1.23
N THR A 60 9.53 -0.49 -1.53
CA THR A 60 9.95 -0.84 -2.88
C THR A 60 8.75 -0.98 -3.81
N ILE A 61 7.71 -1.70 -3.39
CA ILE A 61 6.46 -1.83 -4.16
C ILE A 61 5.78 -0.48 -4.31
N ASP A 62 5.69 0.32 -3.24
CA ASP A 62 5.12 1.66 -3.29
C ASP A 62 5.80 2.54 -4.35
N SER A 63 7.13 2.55 -4.35
CA SER A 63 7.92 3.29 -5.34
C SER A 63 7.68 2.78 -6.77
N ILE A 64 7.50 1.47 -6.96
CA ILE A 64 7.18 0.90 -8.28
C ILE A 64 5.78 1.35 -8.71
N ILE A 65 4.78 1.24 -7.84
CA ILE A 65 3.40 1.66 -8.12
C ILE A 65 3.39 3.12 -8.56
N HIS A 66 4.03 4.02 -7.81
CA HIS A 66 4.10 5.45 -8.16
C HIS A 66 4.79 5.73 -9.50
N SER A 67 5.63 4.81 -9.99
CA SER A 67 6.28 4.93 -11.30
C SER A 67 5.44 4.39 -12.48
N LEU A 68 4.36 3.66 -12.20
CA LEU A 68 3.49 3.11 -13.26
C LEU A 68 2.63 4.21 -13.90
N PRO A 69 2.10 3.99 -15.12
CA PRO A 69 1.08 4.87 -15.69
C PRO A 69 -0.13 5.03 -14.77
N LYS A 70 -0.73 6.22 -14.74
CA LYS A 70 -1.83 6.57 -13.81
C LYS A 70 -2.98 5.57 -13.83
N GLU A 71 -3.36 5.08 -15.00
CA GLU A 71 -4.44 4.10 -15.15
C GLU A 71 -4.13 2.75 -14.49
N GLN A 72 -2.86 2.35 -14.46
CA GLN A 72 -2.41 1.13 -13.76
C GLN A 72 -2.38 1.36 -12.25
N GLN A 73 -1.91 2.53 -11.79
CA GLN A 73 -1.99 2.92 -10.38
C GLN A 73 -3.42 2.86 -9.87
N ASP A 74 -4.36 3.47 -10.62
CA ASP A 74 -5.77 3.50 -10.24
C ASP A 74 -6.39 2.10 -10.20
N ALA A 75 -5.96 1.18 -11.06
CA ALA A 75 -6.38 -0.21 -11.00
C ALA A 75 -5.88 -0.91 -9.73
N ILE A 76 -4.63 -0.69 -9.34
CA ILE A 76 -4.07 -1.21 -8.07
C ILE A 76 -4.82 -0.60 -6.87
N TYR A 77 -5.04 0.71 -6.87
CA TYR A 77 -5.79 1.40 -5.82
C TYR A 77 -7.21 0.86 -5.71
N CYS A 78 -7.89 0.62 -6.83
CA CYS A 78 -9.22 0.01 -6.83
C CYS A 78 -9.19 -1.40 -6.24
N ARG A 79 -8.16 -2.21 -6.55
CA ARG A 79 -8.04 -3.58 -6.06
C ARG A 79 -7.82 -3.65 -4.54
N PHE A 80 -6.92 -2.83 -4.00
CA PHE A 80 -6.43 -2.97 -2.61
C PHE A 80 -6.98 -1.93 -1.63
N LEU A 81 -7.29 -0.73 -2.13
CA LEU A 81 -7.80 0.39 -1.34
C LEU A 81 -9.30 0.64 -1.56
N LYS A 82 -9.97 -0.18 -2.38
CA LYS A 82 -11.42 -0.11 -2.66
C LYS A 82 -11.87 1.23 -3.23
N THR A 83 -11.01 1.88 -4.04
CA THR A 83 -11.39 3.11 -4.76
C THR A 83 -12.34 2.80 -5.92
N ARG A 84 -12.81 3.84 -6.63
CA ARG A 84 -13.72 3.70 -7.77
C ARG A 84 -13.08 2.89 -8.90
N LYS A 85 -13.85 1.94 -9.46
CA LYS A 85 -13.41 1.11 -10.60
C LYS A 85 -13.06 1.98 -11.83
N PRO A 86 -11.81 1.98 -12.32
CA PRO A 86 -11.41 2.73 -13.50
C PRO A 86 -11.87 2.05 -14.80
N PHE A 87 -11.78 2.79 -15.91
CA PHE A 87 -12.05 2.24 -17.25
C PHE A 87 -11.04 1.13 -17.60
N ALA A 88 -11.52 0.09 -18.30
CA ALA A 88 -10.70 -1.08 -18.69
C ALA A 88 -9.93 -1.73 -17.52
N TYR A 89 -10.50 -1.69 -16.31
CA TYR A 89 -9.85 -2.10 -15.06
C TYR A 89 -9.14 -3.46 -15.12
N GLU A 90 -9.78 -4.53 -15.63
CA GLU A 90 -9.17 -5.87 -15.61
C GLU A 90 -7.87 -5.90 -16.43
N TYR A 91 -7.89 -5.29 -17.63
CA TYR A 91 -6.73 -5.18 -18.50
C TYR A 91 -5.62 -4.31 -17.89
N LYS A 92 -5.99 -3.19 -17.26
CA LYS A 92 -5.02 -2.31 -16.60
C LYS A 92 -4.40 -2.96 -15.36
N LEU A 93 -5.18 -3.75 -14.63
CA LEU A 93 -4.71 -4.49 -13.47
C LEU A 93 -3.75 -5.62 -13.88
N GLU A 94 -4.05 -6.33 -14.96
CA GLU A 94 -3.16 -7.37 -15.51
C GLU A 94 -1.80 -6.78 -15.90
N LEU A 95 -1.79 -5.71 -16.70
CA LEU A 95 -0.55 -5.00 -17.05
C LEU A 95 0.21 -4.48 -15.83
N ALA A 96 -0.51 -4.01 -14.81
CA ALA A 96 0.09 -3.52 -13.59
C ALA A 96 0.80 -4.65 -12.82
N PHE A 97 0.19 -5.84 -12.72
CA PHE A 97 0.80 -7.00 -12.08
C PHE A 97 2.01 -7.52 -12.85
N ASP A 98 1.96 -7.57 -14.18
CA ASP A 98 3.12 -7.95 -15.00
C ASP A 98 4.31 -7.01 -14.78
N ASN A 99 4.04 -5.70 -14.72
CA ASN A 99 5.06 -4.69 -14.43
C ASN A 99 5.61 -4.84 -13.00
N LEU A 100 4.75 -5.07 -12.01
CA LEU A 100 5.16 -5.30 -10.63
C LEU A 100 6.03 -6.56 -10.49
N LEU A 101 5.66 -7.67 -11.13
CA LEU A 101 6.46 -8.90 -11.15
C LEU A 101 7.83 -8.65 -11.81
N THR A 102 7.84 -7.97 -12.96
CA THR A 102 9.06 -7.72 -13.73
C THR A 102 10.03 -6.80 -13.02
N ILE A 103 9.53 -5.69 -12.46
CA ILE A 103 10.36 -4.68 -11.79
C ILE A 103 10.68 -5.13 -10.36
N GLY A 104 9.69 -5.61 -9.62
CA GLY A 104 9.84 -6.10 -8.24
C GLY A 104 10.76 -7.31 -8.16
N GLY A 105 10.71 -8.22 -9.14
CA GLY A 105 11.63 -9.35 -9.25
C GLY A 105 13.11 -8.96 -9.30
N LYS A 106 13.44 -7.75 -9.81
CA LYS A 106 14.80 -7.21 -9.86
C LYS A 106 15.24 -6.47 -8.59
N ARG A 107 14.30 -6.05 -7.75
CA ARG A 107 14.57 -5.15 -6.60
C ARG A 107 14.40 -5.83 -5.24
N ILE A 108 13.51 -6.82 -5.14
CA ILE A 108 13.13 -7.46 -3.85
C ILE A 108 13.97 -8.70 -3.55
N ASN A 109 14.46 -9.39 -4.58
CA ASN A 109 15.33 -10.57 -4.44
C ASN A 109 16.81 -10.28 -4.79
N ALA A 110 17.21 -9.00 -4.76
CA ALA A 110 18.57 -8.56 -5.06
C ALA A 110 19.38 -8.30 -3.78
#